data_AF-A7B5G0-F1
#
_entry.id   AF-A7B5G0-F1
#
_cell.length_a   1.000
_cell.length_b   1.000
_cell.length_c   1.000
_cell.angle_alpha   90.00
_cell.angle_beta   90.00
_cell.angle_gamma   90.00
#
_symmetry.space_group_name_H-M   'P 1'
#
loop_
_entity.id
_entity.type
_entity.pdbx_description
1 polymer ?
#
loop_
_entity_poly.entity_id
_entity_poly.type
_entity_poly.pdbx_seq_one_letter_code
_entity_poly.pdbx_strand_id
1 'polypeptide(L)'
;MDLGALGAVSESIEEWFALFGEDIIHCHFTDGKPAGCPTGHMPWGLGERNMLEVLKAFEANEYRGGFSMEYVDARSFRNPEKWDRQTVEQFESCLERM
;
A
#
# COMPACT_ATOMS: atom_id res chain seq x y z
N MET A 1 -5.92 7.38 -3.54
CA MET A 1 -6.49 6.24 -2.80
C MET A 1 -5.57 5.87 -1.65
N ASP A 2 -6.09 5.52 -0.48
CA ASP A 2 -5.28 5.20 0.70
C ASP A 2 -5.47 3.74 1.09
N LEU A 3 -4.39 2.93 1.02
CA LEU A 3 -4.48 1.50 1.33
C LEU A 3 -4.76 1.21 2.81
N GLY A 4 -4.32 2.08 3.73
CA GLY A 4 -4.64 1.97 5.14
C GLY A 4 -6.13 2.17 5.39
N ALA A 5 -6.71 3.21 4.79
CA ALA A 5 -8.14 3.51 4.87
C ALA A 5 -8.99 2.40 4.24
N LEU A 6 -8.65 1.94 3.03
CA LEU A 6 -9.33 0.82 2.36
C LEU A 6 -9.42 -0.42 3.25
N GLY A 7 -8.28 -0.81 3.86
CA GLY A 7 -8.22 -1.99 4.72
C GLY A 7 -9.12 -1.86 5.96
N ALA A 8 -9.23 -0.66 6.53
CA ALA A 8 -10.07 -0.41 7.69
C ALA A 8 -11.57 -0.57 7.40
N VAL A 9 -12.01 -0.25 6.18
CA VAL A 9 -13.41 -0.39 5.74
C VAL A 9 -13.68 -1.67 4.94
N SER A 10 -12.67 -2.51 4.73
CA SER A 10 -12.74 -3.76 3.95
C SER A 10 -13.12 -3.57 2.48
N GLU A 11 -12.77 -2.43 1.89
CA GLU A 11 -12.94 -2.16 0.46
C GLU A 11 -11.68 -2.57 -0.31
N SER A 12 -11.84 -2.86 -1.61
CA SER A 12 -10.75 -3.32 -2.47
C SER A 12 -10.23 -2.24 -3.44
N ILE A 13 -9.03 -2.49 -3.96
CA ILE A 13 -8.39 -1.66 -4.99
C ILE A 13 -9.25 -1.67 -6.27
N GLU A 14 -9.77 -2.83 -6.64
CA GLU A 14 -10.60 -3.05 -7.82
C GLU A 14 -11.93 -2.31 -7.73
N GLU A 15 -12.59 -2.32 -6.56
CA GLU A 15 -13.83 -1.56 -6.34
C GLU A 15 -13.60 -0.06 -6.57
N TRP A 16 -12.49 0.48 -6.07
CA TRP A 16 -12.16 1.88 -6.24
C TRP A 16 -11.76 2.25 -7.66
N PHE A 17 -10.96 1.43 -8.35
CA PHE A 17 -10.68 1.66 -9.76
C PHE A 17 -11.93 1.50 -10.64
N ALA A 18 -12.87 0.62 -10.30
CA ALA A 18 -14.14 0.53 -11.02
C ALA A 18 -15.01 1.79 -10.84
N LEU A 19 -14.95 2.46 -9.69
CA LEU A 19 -15.72 3.67 -9.40
C LEU A 19 -15.08 4.94 -9.94
N PHE A 20 -13.77 5.08 -9.79
CA PHE A 20 -13.04 6.33 -10.06
C PHE A 20 -12.11 6.25 -11.27
N GLY A 21 -11.69 5.05 -11.68
CA GLY A 21 -10.83 4.84 -12.85
C GLY A 21 -9.59 5.73 -12.83
N GLU A 22 -9.45 6.54 -13.88
CA GLU A 22 -8.32 7.45 -14.10
C GLU A 22 -8.26 8.64 -13.13
N ASP A 23 -9.34 8.95 -12.40
CA ASP A 23 -9.33 9.99 -11.37
C ASP A 23 -8.45 9.62 -10.17
N ILE A 24 -8.10 8.33 -10.03
CA ILE A 24 -7.10 7.89 -9.05
C ILE A 24 -5.70 8.23 -9.60
N ILE A 25 -5.15 9.37 -9.17
CA ILE A 25 -3.84 9.86 -9.62
C ILE A 25 -2.70 9.69 -8.60
N HIS A 26 -3.02 9.41 -7.33
CA HIS A 26 -2.03 9.26 -6.25
C HIS A 26 -2.50 8.26 -5.20
N CYS A 27 -1.59 7.45 -4.66
CA CYS A 27 -1.92 6.45 -3.66
C CYS A 27 -0.98 6.45 -2.44
N HIS A 28 -1.56 6.36 -1.23
CA HIS A 28 -0.81 6.09 -0.02
C HIS A 28 -0.56 4.58 0.10
N PHE A 29 0.72 4.21 -0.03
CA PHE A 29 1.18 2.85 -0.19
C PHE A 29 1.71 2.32 1.13
N THR A 30 0.80 1.82 1.96
CA THR A 30 1.12 1.36 3.32
C THR A 30 0.83 -0.12 3.48
N ASP A 31 1.45 -0.74 4.46
CA ASP A 31 1.04 -2.04 4.97
C ASP A 31 -0.19 -1.90 5.89
N GLY A 32 -0.80 -3.02 6.23
CA GLY A 32 -2.01 -3.07 7.03
C GLY A 32 -2.22 -4.43 7.67
N LYS A 33 -3.06 -4.46 8.70
CA LYS A 33 -3.61 -5.71 9.25
C LYS A 33 -4.71 -6.27 8.33
N PRO A 34 -5.20 -7.50 8.58
CA PRO A 34 -6.27 -8.09 7.78
C PRO A 34 -7.48 -7.16 7.59
N ALA A 35 -8.23 -7.39 6.52
CA ALA A 35 -9.43 -6.61 6.21
C ALA A 35 -10.38 -6.52 7.41
N GLY A 36 -10.92 -5.33 7.65
CA GLY A 36 -11.80 -5.03 8.78
C GLY A 36 -11.06 -4.71 10.08
N CYS A 37 -9.72 -4.67 10.06
CA CYS A 37 -8.93 -4.16 11.17
C CYS A 37 -8.69 -2.66 10.98
N PRO A 38 -9.01 -1.79 11.95
CA PRO A 38 -8.75 -0.35 11.86
C PRO A 38 -7.25 -0.01 11.93
N THR A 39 -6.39 -1.01 12.11
CA THR A 39 -4.94 -0.85 12.24
C THR A 39 -4.29 -0.91 10.84
N GLY A 40 -4.08 0.28 10.25
CA GLY A 40 -3.42 0.48 8.96
C GLY A 40 -2.16 1.34 9.07
N HIS A 41 -1.72 1.93 7.95
CA HIS A 41 -0.67 2.94 7.91
C HIS A 41 0.65 2.50 8.56
N MET A 42 0.99 1.23 8.38
CA MET A 42 2.22 0.63 8.87
C MET A 42 3.30 0.61 7.78
N PRO A 43 4.59 0.66 8.16
CA PRO A 43 5.68 0.23 7.30
C PRO A 43 5.46 -1.17 6.72
N TRP A 44 5.89 -1.38 5.48
CA TRP A 44 5.88 -2.70 4.83
C TRP A 44 6.74 -3.71 5.59
N GLY A 45 6.14 -4.85 5.92
CA GLY A 45 6.72 -5.92 6.73
C GLY A 45 6.31 -5.89 8.21
N LEU A 46 5.50 -4.92 8.64
CA LEU A 46 4.90 -4.90 9.97
C LEU A 46 3.42 -5.33 9.98
N GLY A 47 2.77 -5.28 8.82
CA GLY A 47 1.43 -5.78 8.60
C GLY A 47 1.45 -7.17 7.97
N GLU A 48 0.34 -7.50 7.32
CA GLU A 48 0.06 -8.80 6.70
C GLU A 48 -0.34 -8.63 5.23
N ARG A 49 -0.28 -7.40 4.69
CA ARG A 49 -0.64 -7.12 3.30
C ARG A 49 0.43 -7.70 2.36
N ASN A 50 -0.02 -8.33 1.28
CA ASN A 50 0.88 -8.87 0.26
C ASN A 50 1.19 -7.80 -0.80
N MET A 51 2.41 -7.27 -0.77
CA MET A 51 2.84 -6.20 -1.69
C MET A 51 2.75 -6.62 -3.16
N LEU A 52 3.11 -7.86 -3.50
CA LEU A 52 3.07 -8.33 -4.89
C LEU A 52 1.64 -8.33 -5.44
N GLU A 53 0.68 -8.82 -4.65
CA GLU A 53 -0.72 -8.84 -5.08
C GLU A 53 -1.32 -7.44 -5.16
N VAL A 54 -0.91 -6.53 -4.28
CA VAL A 54 -1.27 -5.10 -4.39
C VAL A 54 -0.74 -4.51 -5.70
N LEU A 55 0.54 -4.72 -6.03
CA LEU A 55 1.12 -4.17 -7.25
C LEU A 55 0.48 -4.75 -8.52
N LYS A 56 0.17 -6.05 -8.55
CA LYS A 56 -0.61 -6.66 -9.63
C LYS A 56 -2.00 -6.05 -9.77
N ALA A 57 -2.67 -5.73 -8.67
CA ALA A 57 -3.97 -5.06 -8.71
C ALA A 57 -3.85 -3.66 -9.35
N PHE A 58 -2.82 -2.89 -9.00
CA PHE A 58 -2.56 -1.60 -9.64
C PHE A 58 -2.19 -1.73 -11.12
N GLU A 59 -1.38 -2.72 -11.49
CA GLU A 59 -1.01 -2.99 -12.88
C GLU A 59 -2.23 -3.39 -13.73
N ALA A 60 -3.08 -4.28 -13.21
CA ALA A 60 -4.30 -4.74 -13.87
C ALA A 60 -5.31 -3.61 -14.12
N ASN A 61 -5.25 -2.54 -13.32
CA ASN A 61 -6.05 -1.33 -13.48
C ASN A 61 -5.31 -0.20 -14.23
N GLU A 62 -4.20 -0.54 -14.91
CA GLU A 62 -3.39 0.37 -15.72
C GLU A 62 -2.95 1.65 -15.00
N TYR A 63 -2.76 1.58 -13.68
CA TYR A 63 -2.38 2.75 -12.87
C TYR A 63 -1.04 3.34 -13.35
N ARG A 64 -0.99 4.68 -13.43
CA ARG A 64 0.21 5.45 -13.83
C ARG A 64 0.59 6.55 -12.85
N GLY A 65 -0.12 6.63 -11.71
CA GLY A 65 0.11 7.64 -10.69
C GLY A 65 1.26 7.31 -9.75
N GLY A 66 1.50 8.21 -8.79
CA GLY A 66 2.55 8.07 -7.79
C GLY A 66 2.12 7.32 -6.54
N PHE A 67 3.06 6.60 -5.93
CA PHE A 67 2.94 6.07 -4.57
C PHE A 67 3.69 6.94 -3.56
N SER A 68 3.12 7.14 -2.39
CA SER A 68 3.83 7.70 -1.22
C SER A 68 3.70 6.78 -0.01
N MET A 69 4.76 6.69 0.78
CA MET A 69 4.75 6.01 2.07
C MET A 69 4.14 6.92 3.13
N GLU A 70 3.04 6.49 3.77
CA GLU A 70 2.37 7.23 4.85
C GLU A 70 2.32 6.37 6.12
N TYR A 71 3.31 6.54 6.99
CA TYR A 71 3.43 5.73 8.20
C TYR A 71 3.03 6.51 9.45
N VAL A 72 2.10 5.93 10.22
CA VAL A 72 1.68 6.48 11.53
C VAL A 72 1.95 5.51 12.69
N ASP A 73 2.47 4.32 12.37
CA ASP A 73 2.91 3.37 13.40
C ASP A 73 4.11 3.94 14.18
N ALA A 74 4.00 3.99 15.51
CA ALA A 74 5.02 4.58 16.38
C ALA A 74 6.42 3.95 16.26
N ARG A 75 6.54 2.72 15.74
CA ARG A 75 7.84 2.09 15.46
C ARG A 75 8.58 2.77 14.30
N SER A 76 7.85 3.42 13.40
CA SER A 76 8.42 4.16 12.27
C SER A 76 9.13 5.44 12.70
N PHE A 77 8.65 6.10 13.75
CA PHE A 77 9.17 7.41 14.18
C PHE A 77 10.58 7.36 14.78
N ARG A 78 11.03 6.18 15.22
CA ARG A 78 12.37 6.03 15.80
C ARG A 78 13.47 5.96 14.74
N ASN A 79 13.25 5.16 13.69
CA ASN A 79 14.23 4.90 12.62
C ASN A 79 13.51 4.90 11.26
N PRO A 80 12.97 6.05 10.80
CA PRO A 80 12.16 6.12 9.59
C PRO A 80 12.93 5.63 8.34
N GLU A 81 14.23 5.94 8.26
CA GLU A 81 15.08 5.55 7.13
C GLU A 81 15.24 4.03 6.97
N LYS A 82 15.15 3.28 8.09
CA LYS A 82 15.16 1.82 8.04
C LYS A 82 13.92 1.31 7.31
N TRP A 83 12.75 1.88 7.63
CA TRP A 83 11.47 1.45 7.10
C TRP A 83 11.29 1.84 5.64
N ASP A 84 11.77 3.03 5.27
CA ASP A 84 11.81 3.48 3.88
C ASP A 84 12.66 2.53 3.04
N ARG A 85 13.90 2.25 3.48
CA ARG A 85 14.78 1.32 2.78
C ARG A 85 14.17 -0.08 2.65
N GLN A 86 13.63 -0.62 3.74
CA GLN A 86 12.99 -1.94 3.71
C GLN A 86 11.81 -1.99 2.73
N THR A 87 11.02 -0.91 2.67
CA THR A 87 9.89 -0.80 1.74
C THR A 87 10.36 -0.78 0.30
N VAL A 88 11.37 0.03 -0.02
CA VAL A 88 11.95 0.12 -1.37
C VAL A 88 12.55 -1.22 -1.78
N GLU A 89 13.34 -1.87 -0.92
CA GLU A 89 13.91 -3.19 -1.21
C GLU A 89 12.83 -4.24 -1.51
N GLN A 90 11.75 -4.26 -0.72
CA GLN A 90 10.63 -5.17 -0.97
C GLN A 90 9.89 -4.83 -2.27
N PHE A 91 9.71 -3.54 -2.57
CA PHE A 91 9.05 -3.05 -3.79
C PHE A 91 9.83 -3.46 -5.04
N GLU A 92 11.13 -3.18 -5.09
CA GLU A 92 12.01 -3.57 -6.20
C GLU A 92 12.01 -5.10 -6.40
N SER A 93 12.10 -5.86 -5.30
CA SER A 93 12.01 -7.33 -5.38
C SER A 93 10.66 -7.83 -5.92
N CYS A 94 9.55 -7.11 -5.66
CA CYS A 94 8.27 -7.45 -6.25
C CYS A 94 8.23 -7.11 -7.74
N LEU A 95 8.79 -5.96 -8.16
CA LEU A 95 8.87 -5.57 -9.57
C LEU A 95 9.65 -6.58 -10.41
N GLU A 96 10.71 -7.17 -9.88
CA GLU A 96 11.47 -8.24 -10.56
C GLU A 96 10.63 -9.52 -10.80
N ARG A 97 9.49 -9.67 -10.11
CA ARG A 97 8.62 -10.85 -10.13
C ARG A 97 7.28 -10.61 -10.82
N MET A 98 7.02 -9.37 -11.25
CA MET A 98 5.85 -9.01 -12.05
C MET A 98 6.12 -9.37 -13.51
#